data_AF-G0QWH7-F1
#
_entry.id   AF-G0QWH7-F1
#
_cell.length_a   1.000
_cell.length_b   1.000
_cell.length_c   1.000
_cell.angle_alpha   90.00
_cell.angle_beta   90.00
_cell.angle_gamma   90.00
#
_symmetry.space_group_name_H-M   'P 1'
#
loop_
_entity.id
_entity.type
_entity.pdbx_description
1 polymer ?
#
loop_
_entity_poly.entity_id
_entity_poly.type
_entity_poly.pdbx_seq_one_letter_code
_entity_poly.pdbx_strand_id
1 'polypeptide(L)'
;MHKNRQVMGYTDEQLDLYNQYKEFYGEKTSTELKQILHINDQAKTGNKQQLIDKCADGKTLGKIPKCPICHGGKLRFDYINGNYKCPGYMEDEEFKYCNKLFSMEDIERQEWIEQ
;
A
#
# COMPACT_ATOMS: atom_id res chain seq x y z
N MET A 1 -6.86 15.69 -25.27
CA MET A 1 -6.39 16.45 -24.10
C MET A 1 -6.32 15.50 -22.91
N HIS A 2 -5.17 14.90 -22.66
CA HIS A 2 -4.98 14.06 -21.47
C HIS A 2 -4.85 15.02 -20.29
N LYS A 3 -5.88 15.11 -19.46
CA LYS A 3 -5.78 15.84 -18.19
C LYS A 3 -4.68 15.15 -17.39
N ASN A 4 -3.57 15.86 -17.14
CA ASN A 4 -2.58 15.45 -16.15
C ASN A 4 -3.35 15.31 -14.83
N ARG A 5 -3.70 14.08 -14.46
CA ARG A 5 -4.43 13.82 -13.23
C ARG A 5 -3.41 13.97 -12.12
N GLN A 6 -3.55 15.04 -11.34
CA GLN A 6 -2.72 15.27 -10.17
C GLN A 6 -2.84 14.06 -9.24
N VAL A 7 -1.70 13.53 -8.83
CA VAL A 7 -1.62 12.43 -7.86
C VAL A 7 -1.75 13.05 -6.48
N MET A 8 -2.85 12.78 -5.77
CA MET A 8 -3.13 13.42 -4.48
C MET A 8 -2.54 12.67 -3.27
N GLY A 9 -2.09 11.43 -3.48
CA GLY A 9 -1.56 10.58 -2.41
C GLY A 9 -0.08 10.79 -2.08
N TYR A 10 0.62 11.62 -2.84
CA TYR A 10 2.04 11.93 -2.64
C TYR A 10 2.28 13.42 -2.84
N THR A 11 3.21 14.01 -2.10
CA THR A 11 3.87 15.25 -2.52
C THR A 11 4.77 14.99 -3.73
N ASP A 12 5.26 16.04 -4.37
CA ASP A 12 6.18 15.89 -5.50
C ASP A 12 7.46 15.14 -5.09
N GLU A 13 8.03 15.45 -3.91
CA GLU A 13 9.22 14.75 -3.41
C GLU A 13 8.93 13.28 -3.08
N GLN A 14 7.75 12.99 -2.52
CA GLN A 14 7.34 11.61 -2.23
C GLN A 14 7.11 10.82 -3.53
N LEU A 15 6.58 11.47 -4.57
CA LEU A 15 6.39 10.83 -5.87
C LEU A 15 7.73 10.48 -6.52
N ASP A 16 8.73 11.35 -6.39
CA ASP A 16 10.09 11.09 -6.85
C ASP A 16 10.73 9.91 -6.09
N LEU A 17 10.62 9.88 -4.76
CA LEU A 17 11.08 8.75 -3.95
C LEU A 17 10.37 7.44 -4.32
N TYR A 18 9.05 7.49 -4.51
CA TYR A 18 8.26 6.35 -4.95
C TYR A 18 8.78 5.79 -6.28
N ASN A 19 9.05 6.65 -7.26
CA ASN A 19 9.59 6.23 -8.55
C ASN A 19 11.00 5.62 -8.43
N GLN A 20 11.89 6.22 -7.63
CA GLN A 20 13.22 5.67 -7.35
C GLN A 20 13.13 4.29 -6.67
N TYR A 21 12.22 4.12 -5.71
CA TYR A 21 12.03 2.82 -5.06
C TYR A 21 11.38 1.79 -5.97
N LYS A 22 10.55 2.19 -6.95
CA LYS A 22 10.07 1.26 -7.98
C LYS A 22 11.21 0.68 -8.81
N GLU A 23 12.18 1.51 -9.19
CA GLU A 23 13.37 1.04 -9.91
C GLU A 23 14.18 0.08 -9.02
N PHE A 24 14.47 0.48 -7.77
CA PHE A 24 15.19 -0.36 -6.80
C PHE A 24 14.52 -1.73 -6.57
N TYR A 25 13.20 -1.76 -6.38
CA TYR A 25 12.46 -3.00 -6.19
C TYR A 25 12.22 -3.77 -7.50
N GLY A 26 12.37 -3.12 -8.66
CA GLY A 26 12.27 -3.74 -9.99
C GLY A 26 13.27 -4.88 -10.19
N GLU A 27 14.46 -4.73 -9.62
CA GLU A 27 15.55 -5.71 -9.65
C GLU A 27 15.28 -6.95 -8.79
N LYS A 28 14.33 -6.88 -7.83
CA LYS A 28 14.00 -8.02 -6.96
C LYS A 28 13.08 -9.02 -7.64
N THR A 29 13.15 -10.27 -7.22
CA THR A 29 12.23 -11.33 -7.62
C THR A 29 10.87 -11.18 -6.91
N SER A 30 9.82 -11.78 -7.49
CA SER A 30 8.50 -11.83 -6.86
C SER A 30 8.51 -12.49 -5.47
N THR A 31 9.45 -13.41 -5.22
CA THR A 31 9.60 -14.10 -3.93
C THR A 31 10.14 -13.15 -2.87
N GLU A 32 11.22 -12.42 -3.17
CA GLU A 32 11.81 -11.43 -2.26
C GLU A 32 10.82 -10.30 -1.95
N LEU A 33 10.11 -9.78 -2.96
CA LEU A 33 9.09 -8.75 -2.76
C LEU A 33 7.98 -9.24 -1.81
N LYS A 34 7.52 -10.49 -1.96
CA LYS A 34 6.53 -11.07 -1.04
C LYS A 34 7.05 -11.23 0.38
N GLN A 35 8.35 -11.50 0.57
CA GLN A 35 8.97 -11.57 1.89
C GLN A 35 9.02 -10.19 2.56
N ILE A 36 9.45 -9.16 1.83
CA ILE A 36 9.46 -7.78 2.33
C ILE A 36 8.05 -7.33 2.71
N LEU A 37 7.06 -7.60 1.85
CA LEU A 37 5.65 -7.33 2.16
C LEU A 37 5.14 -8.13 3.36
N HIS A 38 5.65 -9.34 3.59
CA HIS A 38 5.26 -10.16 4.73
C HIS A 38 5.68 -9.53 6.06
N ILE A 39 6.95 -9.10 6.15
CA ILE A 39 7.54 -8.47 7.35
C ILE A 39 6.75 -7.21 7.73
N ASN A 40 6.26 -6.48 6.73
CA ASN A 40 5.49 -5.25 6.91
C ASN A 40 3.97 -5.47 7.06
N ASP A 41 3.51 -6.71 7.21
CA ASP A 41 2.08 -7.10 7.23
C ASP A 41 1.27 -6.55 6.04
N GLN A 42 1.88 -6.40 4.87
CA GLN A 42 1.22 -5.92 3.67
C GLN A 42 0.63 -7.07 2.83
N ALA A 43 -0.20 -6.71 1.84
CA ALA A 43 -0.84 -7.69 0.96
C ALA A 43 0.14 -8.27 -0.08
N LYS A 44 0.40 -9.58 -0.03
CA LYS A 44 1.35 -10.31 -0.90
C LYS A 44 0.77 -10.79 -2.24
N THR A 45 -0.48 -10.46 -2.53
CA THR A 45 -1.19 -10.84 -3.77
C THR A 45 -0.89 -9.86 -4.90
N GLY A 46 -1.09 -10.32 -6.14
CA GLY A 46 -0.88 -9.52 -7.35
C GLY A 46 0.28 -10.01 -8.21
N ASN A 47 0.45 -9.38 -9.38
CA ASN A 47 1.58 -9.60 -10.27
C ASN A 47 2.85 -8.88 -9.77
N LYS A 48 4.00 -9.14 -10.40
CA LYS A 48 5.29 -8.56 -9.97
C LYS A 48 5.24 -7.02 -9.87
N GLN A 49 4.65 -6.35 -10.86
CA GLN A 49 4.55 -4.89 -10.87
C GLN A 49 3.75 -4.37 -9.67
N GLN A 50 2.62 -5.00 -9.33
CA GLN A 50 1.82 -4.64 -8.17
C GLN A 50 2.57 -4.87 -6.85
N LEU A 51 3.46 -5.87 -6.77
CA LEU A 51 4.29 -6.08 -5.60
C LEU A 51 5.36 -4.99 -5.47
N ILE A 52 6.00 -4.62 -6.58
CA ILE A 52 6.96 -3.49 -6.65
C ILE A 52 6.27 -2.21 -6.17
N ASP A 53 5.10 -1.89 -6.71
CA ASP A 53 4.37 -0.67 -6.37
C ASP A 53 4.02 -0.61 -4.88
N LYS A 54 3.66 -1.74 -4.26
CA LYS A 54 3.39 -1.81 -2.81
C LYS A 54 4.65 -1.65 -1.96
N CYS A 55 5.76 -2.27 -2.36
CA CYS A 55 7.03 -2.09 -1.65
C CYS A 55 7.52 -0.64 -1.75
N ALA A 56 7.41 -0.03 -2.94
CA ALA A 56 7.79 1.36 -3.17
C ALA A 56 6.93 2.34 -2.37
N ASP A 57 5.60 2.18 -2.37
CA ASP A 57 4.68 2.97 -1.52
C ASP A 57 5.04 2.82 -0.04
N GLY A 58 5.23 1.57 0.41
CA GLY A 58 5.64 1.26 1.77
C GLY A 58 6.96 1.91 2.17
N LYS A 59 7.97 1.86 1.31
CA LYS A 59 9.28 2.48 1.55
C LYS A 59 9.21 4.02 1.53
N THR A 60 8.27 4.59 0.78
CA THR A 60 8.06 6.04 0.65
C THR A 60 7.34 6.63 1.85
N LEU A 61 6.21 6.03 2.25
CA LEU A 61 5.29 6.60 3.24
C LEU A 61 5.19 5.79 4.53
N GLY A 62 5.82 4.62 4.61
CA GLY A 62 5.66 3.67 5.69
C GLY A 62 4.61 2.59 5.39
N LYS A 63 4.59 1.56 6.25
CA LYS A 63 3.63 0.45 6.16
C LYS A 63 2.23 0.91 6.56
N ILE A 64 1.24 0.46 5.80
CA ILE A 64 -0.16 0.78 6.04
C ILE A 64 -0.67 -0.10 7.20
N PRO A 65 -1.29 0.46 8.26
CA PRO A 65 -1.82 -0.32 9.35
C PRO A 65 -3.05 -1.13 8.91
N LYS A 66 -3.50 -2.04 9.78
CA LYS A 66 -4.83 -2.65 9.62
C LYS A 66 -5.92 -1.59 9.79
N CYS A 67 -7.08 -1.87 9.22
CA CYS A 67 -8.25 -1.01 9.31
C CYS A 67 -8.55 -0.67 10.78
N PRO A 68 -8.62 0.62 11.17
CA PRO A 68 -8.88 1.00 12.56
C PRO A 68 -10.32 0.71 13.02
N ILE A 69 -11.23 0.38 12.08
CA ILE A 69 -12.64 0.09 12.38
C ILE A 69 -12.91 -1.41 12.55
N CYS A 70 -12.37 -2.25 11.67
CA CYS A 70 -12.60 -3.70 11.75
C CYS A 70 -11.41 -4.50 12.27
N HIS A 71 -10.24 -3.86 12.43
CA HIS A 71 -8.99 -4.44 12.95
C HIS A 71 -8.40 -5.63 12.18
N GLY A 72 -9.13 -6.22 11.22
CA GLY A 72 -8.66 -7.32 10.38
C GLY A 72 -8.26 -6.89 8.97
N GLY A 73 -9.01 -5.96 8.37
CA GLY A 73 -8.86 -5.61 6.96
C GLY A 73 -7.54 -4.89 6.64
N LYS A 74 -6.86 -5.32 5.59
CA LYS A 74 -5.71 -4.60 5.02
C LYS A 74 -6.21 -3.51 4.08
N LEU A 75 -5.92 -2.26 4.43
CA LEU A 75 -6.34 -1.10 3.66
C LEU A 75 -5.67 -1.09 2.28
N ARG A 76 -6.42 -0.66 1.26
CA ARG A 76 -5.91 -0.43 -0.10
C ARG A 76 -5.78 1.08 -0.30
N PHE A 77 -4.58 1.54 -0.63
CA PHE A 77 -4.33 2.94 -0.92
C PHE A 77 -4.59 3.26 -2.39
N ASP A 78 -5.46 4.24 -2.64
CA ASP A 78 -5.65 4.87 -3.95
C ASP A 78 -4.80 6.14 -3.99
N TYR A 79 -3.56 5.99 -4.44
CA TYR A 79 -2.62 7.10 -4.52
C TYR A 79 -3.08 8.22 -5.45
N ILE A 80 -3.95 7.94 -6.41
CA ILE A 80 -4.45 8.97 -7.32
C ILE A 80 -5.39 9.91 -6.57
N ASN A 81 -6.27 9.35 -5.75
CA ASN A 81 -7.27 10.10 -4.99
C ASN A 81 -6.84 10.44 -3.55
N GLY A 82 -5.71 9.93 -3.08
CA GLY A 82 -5.22 10.18 -1.71
C GLY A 82 -6.15 9.62 -0.63
N ASN A 83 -6.69 8.42 -0.83
CA ASN A 83 -7.57 7.79 0.16
C ASN A 83 -7.29 6.29 0.33
N TYR A 84 -7.77 5.74 1.44
CA TYR A 84 -7.71 4.31 1.73
C TYR A 84 -9.10 3.70 1.73
N LYS A 85 -9.19 2.47 1.23
CA LYS A 85 -10.40 1.66 1.30
C LYS A 85 -10.15 0.34 2.00
N CYS A 86 -10.97 0.00 2.99
CA CYS A 86 -10.98 -1.32 3.59
C CYS A 86 -11.90 -2.26 2.79
N PRO A 87 -11.38 -3.33 2.14
CA PRO A 87 -12.23 -4.29 1.44
C PRO A 87 -12.97 -5.22 2.42
N GLY A 88 -12.45 -5.41 3.63
CA GLY A 88 -12.85 -6.47 4.55
C GLY A 88 -11.71 -7.43 4.83
N TYR A 89 -11.99 -8.53 5.52
CA TYR A 89 -11.03 -9.59 5.85
C TYR A 89 -11.72 -10.95 5.89
N MET A 90 -10.93 -12.02 5.77
CA MET A 90 -11.40 -13.38 6.04
C MET A 90 -11.33 -13.63 7.55
N GLU A 91 -12.44 -14.07 8.12
CA GLU A 91 -12.57 -14.55 9.49
C GLU A 91 -13.02 -16.00 9.39
N ASP A 92 -12.14 -16.93 9.77
CA ASP A 92 -12.29 -18.37 9.51
C ASP A 92 -12.59 -18.65 8.02
N GLU A 93 -13.78 -19.16 7.70
CA GLU A 93 -14.21 -19.50 6.34
C GLU A 93 -15.13 -18.42 5.72
N GLU A 94 -15.40 -17.32 6.43
CA GLU A 94 -16.31 -16.27 6.00
C GLU A 94 -15.57 -14.96 5.69
N PHE A 95 -15.97 -14.29 4.60
CA PHE A 95 -15.49 -12.94 4.31
C PHE A 95 -16.35 -11.89 5.01
N LYS A 96 -15.77 -11.13 5.93
CA LYS A 96 -16.41 -9.99 6.61
C LYS A 96 -16.12 -8.71 5.85
N TYR A 97 -17.15 -8.17 5.17
CA TYR A 97 -17.07 -6.89 4.45
C TYR A 97 -16.98 -5.71 5.42
N CYS A 98 -16.19 -4.68 5.07
CA CYS A 98 -16.07 -3.45 5.87
C CYS A 98 -16.39 -2.19 5.05
N ASN A 99 -15.81 -2.04 3.85
CA ASN A 99 -16.06 -0.96 2.90
C ASN A 99 -15.83 0.47 3.40
N LYS A 100 -15.24 0.66 4.58
CA LYS A 100 -14.89 2.00 5.09
C LYS A 100 -13.83 2.67 4.23
N LEU A 101 -13.98 3.98 4.10
CA LEU A 101 -13.05 4.88 3.43
C LEU A 101 -12.38 5.75 4.49
N PHE A 102 -11.11 6.06 4.25
CA PHE A 102 -10.30 6.90 5.13
C PHE A 102 -9.52 7.89 4.27
N SER A 103 -9.38 9.11 4.74
CA SER A 103 -8.46 10.10 4.20
C SER A 103 -7.01 9.77 4.61
N MET A 104 -6.06 10.57 4.12
CA MET A 104 -4.67 10.48 4.55
C MET A 104 -4.47 10.84 6.03
N GLU A 105 -5.29 11.73 6.56
CA GLU A 105 -5.21 12.22 7.95
C GLU A 105 -5.75 11.20 8.95
N ASP A 106 -6.67 10.33 8.51
CA ASP A 106 -7.26 9.27 9.34
C ASP A 106 -6.29 8.09 9.60
N ILE A 107 -5.22 7.97 8.80
CA ILE A 107 -4.33 6.80 8.81
C ILE A 107 -2.90 7.22 9.10
N GLU A 108 -2.45 6.89 10.30
CA GLU A 108 -1.04 6.98 10.66
C GLU A 108 -0.29 5.74 10.17
N ARG A 109 0.65 5.93 9.24
CA ARG A 109 1.52 4.87 8.75
C ARG A 109 2.68 4.64 9.70
N GLN A 110 3.10 3.39 9.83
CA GLN A 110 4.24 3.00 10.67
C GLN A 110 5.51 2.85 9.84
N GLU A 111 6.67 2.82 10.50
CA GLU A 111 7.95 2.63 9.83
C GLU A 111 7.98 1.36 8.96
N TRP A 112 8.59 1.49 7.78
CA TRP A 112 8.83 0.38 6.85
C TRP A 112 10.10 -0.36 7.21
N ILE A 113 10.01 -1.67 7.36
CA ILE A 113 11.11 -2.54 7.78
C ILE A 113 11.66 -3.28 6.58
N GLU A 114 12.97 -3.15 6.36
CA GLU A 114 13.72 -3.98 5.41
C GLU A 114 14.67 -4.85 6.22
N GLN A 115 14.53 -6.18 6.11
CA GLN A 115 15.50 -7.13 6.67
C GLN A 115 16.62 -7.40 5.68
#